data_AF-A0A384KN64-F1
#
_entry.id   AF-A0A384KN64-F1
#
_cell.length_a   1.000
_cell.length_b   1.000
_cell.length_c   1.000
_cell.angle_alpha   90.00
_cell.angle_beta   90.00
_cell.angle_gamma   90.00
#
_symmetry.space_group_name_H-M   'P 1'
#
loop_
_entity.id
_entity.type
_entity.pdbx_description
1 polymer ?
#
loop_
_entity_poly.entity_id
_entity_poly.type
_entity_poly.pdbx_seq_one_letter_code
_entity_poly.pdbx_strand_id
1 'polypeptide(L)'
;MEPITYSKDLPLFFSIFIFVYLLGYLFIFKKWTPETRPLASSCLISLLHGVSAVVLATNALLSDPNRGFSSVNTQSQNSILDFSSAYFLADLVHLAVFPSPAGGDSLFAAHHLAVLFVFLTCRYMVAHGACALLALLVVAEATSACQNTWTLADARGKDAPLAVSLHRFVTVPFYASYSVCRCVLAPLLIVKMTWFYVSGGADDVIPRWVWVSWTVVIVTAVTVSILWIWNLWVLFFQERYSKFTKKVR
;
A
#
# COMPACT_ATOMS: atom_id res chain seq x y z
N MET A 1 -10.13 4.88 30.34
CA MET A 1 -10.77 4.54 29.04
C MET A 1 -11.22 5.86 28.44
N GLU A 2 -10.50 6.39 27.46
CA GLU A 2 -11.10 7.42 26.62
C GLU A 2 -12.32 6.80 25.93
N PRO A 3 -13.46 7.50 25.88
CA PRO A 3 -14.63 7.00 25.18
C PRO A 3 -14.24 6.72 23.74
N ILE A 4 -14.72 5.61 23.18
CA ILE A 4 -14.72 5.38 21.73
C ILE A 4 -15.51 6.54 21.14
N THR A 5 -14.83 7.62 20.79
CA THR A 5 -15.40 8.69 20.01
C THR A 5 -15.78 8.04 18.68
N TYR A 6 -17.05 8.15 18.32
CA TYR A 6 -17.52 7.84 16.97
C TYR A 6 -16.69 8.69 16.01
N SER A 7 -15.58 8.13 15.55
CA SER A 7 -14.60 8.81 14.72
C SER A 7 -15.27 9.07 13.39
N LYS A 8 -15.56 10.34 13.10
CA LYS A 8 -16.11 10.77 11.80
C LYS A 8 -15.07 10.66 10.68
N ASP A 9 -13.82 10.36 11.03
CA ASP A 9 -12.68 10.37 10.13
C ASP A 9 -12.82 9.32 9.03
N LEU A 10 -13.17 8.07 9.35
CA LEU A 10 -13.24 7.01 8.34
C LEU A 10 -14.31 7.27 7.26
N PRO A 11 -15.58 7.58 7.61
CA PRO A 11 -16.58 7.94 6.60
C PRO A 11 -16.24 9.21 5.81
N LEU A 12 -15.61 10.20 6.46
CA LEU A 12 -15.16 11.43 5.81
C LEU A 12 -14.05 11.15 4.79
N PHE A 13 -12.98 10.47 5.21
CA PHE A 13 -11.87 10.10 4.33
C PHE A 13 -12.36 9.21 3.19
N PHE A 14 -13.27 8.27 3.45
CA PHE A 14 -13.85 7.43 2.40
C PHE A 14 -14.57 8.29 1.36
N SER A 15 -15.39 9.26 1.81
CA SER A 15 -16.07 10.20 0.92
C SER A 15 -15.08 11.05 0.10
N ILE A 16 -13.95 11.45 0.69
CA ILE A 16 -12.87 12.16 -0.02
C ILE A 16 -12.26 11.27 -1.10
N PHE A 17 -11.91 10.01 -0.79
CA PHE A 17 -11.32 9.11 -1.78
C PHE A 17 -12.30 8.80 -2.92
N ILE A 18 -13.58 8.58 -2.63
CA ILE A 18 -14.60 8.42 -3.66
C ILE A 18 -14.74 9.68 -4.51
N PHE A 19 -14.75 10.88 -3.90
CA PHE A 19 -14.78 12.13 -4.64
C PHE A 19 -13.58 12.28 -5.57
N VAL A 20 -12.36 12.01 -5.08
CA VAL A 20 -11.13 12.10 -5.89
C VAL A 20 -11.12 11.04 -7.00
N TYR A 21 -11.59 9.82 -6.73
CA TYR A 21 -11.76 8.79 -7.75
C TYR A 21 -12.71 9.26 -8.86
N LEU A 22 -13.87 9.80 -8.50
CA LEU A 22 -14.85 10.32 -9.46
C LEU A 22 -14.33 11.53 -10.23
N LEU A 23 -13.59 12.43 -9.58
CA LEU A 23 -12.90 13.55 -10.22
C LEU A 23 -11.90 13.03 -11.28
N GLY A 24 -11.10 12.03 -10.89
CA GLY A 24 -10.21 11.30 -11.79
C GLY A 24 -10.95 10.74 -12.99
N TYR A 25 -12.02 10.00 -12.73
CA TYR A 25 -12.75 9.25 -13.74
C TYR A 25 -13.50 10.16 -14.72
N LEU A 26 -14.24 11.13 -14.21
CA LEU A 26 -15.14 11.97 -15.00
C LEU A 26 -14.43 13.14 -15.68
N PHE A 27 -13.34 13.66 -15.11
CA PHE A 27 -12.72 14.90 -15.58
C PHE A 27 -11.27 14.75 -16.02
N ILE A 28 -10.41 14.13 -15.21
CA ILE A 28 -8.96 14.06 -15.48
C ILE A 28 -8.68 13.04 -16.59
N PHE A 29 -9.19 11.81 -16.45
CA PHE A 29 -8.96 10.70 -17.36
C PHE A 29 -10.11 10.53 -18.37
N LYS A 30 -10.95 11.55 -18.56
CA LYS A 30 -12.13 11.48 -19.45
C LYS A 30 -11.81 11.10 -20.90
N LYS A 31 -10.58 11.37 -21.36
CA LYS A 31 -10.10 11.05 -22.71
C LYS A 31 -9.43 9.67 -22.81
N TRP A 32 -9.25 8.97 -21.69
CA TRP A 32 -8.72 7.60 -21.67
C TRP A 32 -9.82 6.62 -22.05
N THR A 33 -9.43 5.43 -22.50
CA THR A 33 -10.38 4.40 -22.92
C THR A 33 -11.18 3.89 -21.72
N PRO A 34 -12.41 3.38 -21.92
CA PRO A 34 -13.21 2.80 -20.84
C PRO A 34 -12.49 1.71 -20.04
N GLU A 35 -11.54 0.99 -20.66
CA GLU A 35 -10.78 -0.09 -20.03
C GLU A 35 -9.66 0.42 -19.11
N THR A 36 -9.01 1.53 -19.47
CA THR A 36 -7.82 2.05 -18.75
C THR A 36 -8.17 3.17 -17.77
N ARG A 37 -9.31 3.83 -17.97
CA ARG A 37 -9.79 4.95 -17.16
C ARG A 37 -10.06 4.57 -15.69
N PRO A 38 -10.75 3.45 -15.36
CA PRO A 38 -10.92 3.04 -13.97
C PRO A 38 -9.59 2.86 -13.24
N LEU A 39 -8.64 2.14 -13.86
CA LEU A 39 -7.30 1.92 -13.33
C LEU A 39 -6.57 3.24 -13.08
N ALA A 40 -6.66 4.19 -14.01
CA ALA A 40 -6.03 5.49 -13.86
C ALA A 40 -6.60 6.28 -12.66
N SER A 41 -7.92 6.21 -12.45
CA SER A 41 -8.58 6.81 -11.29
C SER A 41 -8.20 6.12 -9.97
N SER A 42 -8.08 4.79 -9.96
CA SER A 42 -7.56 4.05 -8.81
C SER A 42 -6.10 4.47 -8.48
N CYS A 43 -5.25 4.59 -9.51
CA CYS A 43 -3.88 5.07 -9.32
C CYS A 43 -3.84 6.50 -8.74
N LEU A 44 -4.81 7.37 -9.09
CA LEU A 44 -4.90 8.72 -8.55
C LEU A 44 -5.20 8.72 -7.03
N ILE A 45 -6.15 7.91 -6.57
CA ILE A 45 -6.43 7.79 -5.14
C ILE A 45 -5.29 7.09 -4.40
N SER A 46 -4.61 6.13 -5.03
CA SER A 46 -3.42 5.46 -4.50
C SER A 46 -2.24 6.42 -4.35
N LEU A 47 -2.04 7.33 -5.32
CA LEU A 47 -1.03 8.40 -5.21
C LEU A 47 -1.32 9.33 -4.04
N LEU A 48 -2.57 9.78 -3.92
CA LEU A 48 -3.00 10.64 -2.82
C LEU A 48 -2.77 9.93 -1.48
N HIS A 49 -3.21 8.68 -1.35
CA HIS A 49 -3.02 7.89 -0.15
C HIS A 49 -1.55 7.67 0.16
N GLY A 50 -0.77 7.06 -0.74
CA GLY A 50 0.59 6.63 -0.44
C GLY A 50 1.51 7.79 -0.06
N VAL A 51 1.44 8.91 -0.78
CA VAL A 51 2.25 10.09 -0.47
C VAL A 51 1.86 10.69 0.88
N SER A 52 0.56 10.88 1.12
CA SER A 52 0.08 11.42 2.40
C SER A 52 0.35 10.47 3.56
N ALA A 53 0.18 9.16 3.38
CA ALA A 53 0.40 8.15 4.40
C ALA A 53 1.85 8.12 4.86
N VAL A 54 2.82 8.16 3.93
CA VAL A 54 4.25 8.23 4.29
C VAL A 54 4.53 9.46 5.15
N VAL A 55 4.07 10.64 4.73
CA VAL A 55 4.33 11.90 5.45
C VAL A 55 3.65 11.91 6.82
N LEU A 56 2.35 11.60 6.87
CA LEU A 56 1.56 11.65 8.09
C LEU A 56 2.03 10.59 9.10
N ALA A 57 2.26 9.35 8.66
CA ALA A 57 2.74 8.27 9.52
C ALA A 57 4.15 8.55 10.04
N THR A 58 5.07 9.04 9.18
CA THR A 58 6.41 9.42 9.63
C THR A 58 6.34 10.51 10.69
N ASN A 59 5.55 11.56 10.47
CA ASN A 59 5.38 12.63 11.45
C ASN A 59 4.78 12.12 12.76
N ALA A 60 3.72 11.30 12.70
CA ALA A 60 3.11 10.72 13.89
C ALA A 60 4.09 9.85 14.69
N LEU A 61 4.91 9.04 14.03
CA LEU A 61 5.92 8.20 14.67
C LEU A 61 7.06 9.01 15.27
N LEU A 62 7.51 10.08 14.60
CA LEU A 62 8.59 10.93 15.10
C LEU A 62 8.15 11.85 16.23
N SER A 63 6.89 12.30 16.24
CA SER A 63 6.35 13.17 17.28
C SER A 63 5.91 12.42 18.53
N ASP A 64 5.67 11.11 18.45
CA ASP A 64 5.30 10.29 19.61
C ASP A 64 6.53 9.94 20.48
N PRO A 65 6.56 10.34 21.76
CA PRO A 65 7.63 9.95 22.67
C PRO A 65 7.54 8.47 23.10
N ASN A 66 6.38 7.81 22.95
CA ASN A 66 6.16 6.42 23.37
C ASN A 66 5.97 5.47 22.16
N ARG A 67 7.10 5.09 21.55
CA ARG A 67 7.15 4.29 20.30
C ARG A 67 7.14 2.77 20.52
N GLY A 68 6.45 2.30 21.55
CA GLY A 68 6.33 0.87 21.84
C GLY A 68 5.48 0.12 20.81
N PHE A 69 5.80 -1.13 20.50
CA PHE A 69 4.98 -1.96 19.59
C PHE A 69 3.65 -2.43 20.19
N SER A 70 3.44 -2.17 21.48
CA SER A 70 2.18 -2.37 22.21
C SER A 70 1.67 -1.06 22.83
N SER A 71 2.24 0.10 22.48
CA SER A 71 1.76 1.38 23.01
C SER A 71 0.30 1.63 22.60
N VAL A 72 -0.40 2.39 23.44
CA VAL A 72 -1.75 2.88 23.14
C VAL A 72 -1.68 3.72 21.88
N ASN A 73 -2.61 3.51 20.95
CA ASN A 73 -2.67 4.31 19.74
C ASN A 73 -2.96 5.77 20.08
N THR A 74 -2.13 6.69 19.60
CA THR A 74 -2.42 8.12 19.72
C THR A 74 -3.56 8.53 18.78
N GLN A 75 -4.16 9.70 19.04
CA GLN A 75 -5.20 10.24 18.16
C GLN A 75 -4.70 10.39 16.70
N SER A 76 -3.47 10.88 16.52
CA SER A 76 -2.87 11.01 15.18
C SER A 76 -2.71 9.66 14.48
N GLN A 77 -2.23 8.65 15.20
CA GLN A 77 -2.11 7.28 14.68
C GLN A 77 -3.49 6.70 14.30
N ASN A 78 -4.50 6.93 15.13
CA ASN A 78 -5.88 6.50 14.85
C ASN A 78 -6.46 7.19 13.59
N SER A 79 -6.26 8.50 13.41
CA SER A 79 -6.70 9.20 12.20
C SER A 79 -5.97 8.69 10.94
N ILE A 80 -4.70 8.29 11.04
CA ILE A 80 -3.94 7.72 9.91
C ILE A 80 -4.42 6.30 9.57
N LEU A 81 -4.76 5.49 10.57
CA LEU A 81 -5.39 4.19 10.37
C LEU A 81 -6.77 4.35 9.70
N ASP A 82 -7.56 5.34 10.11
CA ASP A 82 -8.85 5.66 9.50
C ASP A 82 -8.69 6.15 8.06
N PHE A 83 -7.73 7.05 7.80
CA PHE A 83 -7.37 7.52 6.46
C PHE A 83 -6.96 6.39 5.54
N SER A 84 -6.08 5.50 5.99
CA SER A 84 -5.60 4.39 5.18
C SER A 84 -6.68 3.33 4.97
N SER A 85 -7.48 3.03 5.99
CA SER A 85 -8.62 2.11 5.88
C SER A 85 -9.65 2.62 4.87
N ALA A 86 -9.93 3.92 4.86
CA ALA A 86 -10.81 4.55 3.90
C ALA A 86 -10.32 4.41 2.45
N TYR A 87 -9.00 4.57 2.21
CA TYR A 87 -8.40 4.32 0.91
C TYR A 87 -8.58 2.86 0.48
N PHE A 88 -8.16 1.90 1.31
CA PHE A 88 -8.27 0.47 0.97
C PHE A 88 -9.71 0.07 0.70
N LEU A 89 -10.67 0.62 1.43
CA LEU A 89 -12.10 0.40 1.18
C LEU A 89 -12.56 0.99 -0.15
N ALA A 90 -12.18 2.25 -0.46
CA ALA A 90 -12.52 2.89 -1.74
C ALA A 90 -11.93 2.13 -2.93
N ASP A 91 -10.71 1.63 -2.80
CA ASP A 91 -10.04 0.88 -3.86
C ASP A 91 -10.62 -0.54 -4.01
N LEU A 92 -11.03 -1.20 -2.92
CA LEU A 92 -11.81 -2.45 -2.99
C LEU A 92 -13.16 -2.24 -3.71
N VAL A 93 -13.83 -1.12 -3.51
CA VAL A 93 -15.03 -0.77 -4.28
C VAL A 93 -14.70 -0.61 -5.76
N HIS A 94 -13.58 0.05 -6.10
CA HIS A 94 -13.11 0.11 -7.49
C HIS A 94 -12.91 -1.29 -8.08
N LEU A 95 -12.19 -2.17 -7.40
CA LEU A 95 -11.90 -3.54 -7.87
C LEU A 95 -13.18 -4.40 -8.00
N ALA A 96 -14.18 -4.17 -7.14
CA ALA A 96 -15.46 -4.86 -7.22
C ALA A 96 -16.33 -4.38 -8.40
N VAL A 97 -16.29 -3.07 -8.70
CA VAL A 97 -17.10 -2.45 -9.77
C VAL A 97 -16.44 -2.60 -11.15
N PHE A 98 -15.11 -2.55 -11.20
CA PHE A 98 -14.32 -2.59 -12.43
C PHE A 98 -13.28 -3.72 -12.40
N PRO A 99 -13.71 -4.99 -12.30
CA PRO A 99 -12.76 -6.11 -12.32
C PRO A 99 -12.05 -6.19 -13.67
N SER A 100 -10.72 -6.35 -13.63
CA SER A 100 -9.89 -6.52 -14.80
C SER A 100 -10.29 -7.78 -15.57
N PRO A 101 -10.55 -7.67 -16.89
CA PRO A 101 -10.84 -8.82 -17.75
C PRO A 101 -9.70 -9.86 -17.81
N ALA A 102 -8.48 -9.47 -17.45
CA ALA A 102 -7.27 -10.30 -17.54
C ALA A 102 -7.04 -11.22 -16.32
N GLY A 103 -7.90 -11.18 -15.29
CA GLY A 103 -7.89 -12.15 -14.19
C GLY A 103 -6.77 -11.99 -13.15
N GLY A 104 -6.17 -10.80 -13.03
CA GLY A 104 -5.05 -10.53 -12.10
C GLY A 104 -5.43 -9.84 -10.78
N ASP A 105 -6.65 -9.31 -10.67
CA ASP A 105 -7.02 -8.38 -9.59
C ASP A 105 -7.29 -9.07 -8.26
N SER A 106 -7.55 -10.39 -8.26
CA SER A 106 -7.93 -11.11 -7.03
C SER A 106 -6.82 -11.09 -5.98
N LEU A 107 -5.55 -11.15 -6.40
CA LEU A 107 -4.41 -11.07 -5.48
C LEU A 107 -4.27 -9.67 -4.88
N PHE A 108 -4.50 -8.64 -5.70
CA PHE A 108 -4.46 -7.25 -5.29
C PHE A 108 -5.63 -6.91 -4.35
N ALA A 109 -6.85 -7.36 -4.66
CA ALA A 109 -8.01 -7.27 -3.79
C ALA A 109 -7.80 -8.02 -2.46
N ALA A 110 -7.25 -9.25 -2.51
CA ALA A 110 -6.93 -10.00 -1.30
C ALA A 110 -5.89 -9.27 -0.43
N HIS A 111 -4.88 -8.67 -1.05
CA HIS A 111 -3.90 -7.83 -0.36
C HIS A 111 -4.59 -6.64 0.35
N HIS A 112 -5.45 -5.91 -0.36
CA HIS A 112 -6.17 -4.75 0.18
C HIS A 112 -7.09 -5.13 1.33
N LEU A 113 -7.81 -6.25 1.20
CA LEU A 113 -8.66 -6.79 2.26
C LEU A 113 -7.84 -7.18 3.50
N ALA A 114 -6.67 -7.78 3.30
CA ALA A 114 -5.81 -8.22 4.38
C ALA A 114 -5.19 -7.03 5.15
N VAL A 115 -4.75 -5.98 4.44
CA VAL A 115 -4.28 -4.73 5.07
C VAL A 115 -5.42 -4.04 5.82
N LEU A 116 -6.61 -3.97 5.22
CA LEU A 116 -7.79 -3.41 5.85
C LEU A 116 -8.15 -4.16 7.15
N PHE A 117 -8.10 -5.50 7.14
CA PHE A 117 -8.30 -6.31 8.35
C PHE A 117 -7.33 -5.93 9.47
N VAL A 118 -6.03 -5.81 9.17
CA VAL A 118 -5.00 -5.44 10.14
C VAL A 118 -5.25 -4.02 10.70
N PHE A 119 -5.59 -3.07 9.85
CA PHE A 119 -5.85 -1.68 10.30
C PHE A 119 -7.13 -1.56 11.13
N LEU A 120 -8.23 -2.18 10.71
CA LEU A 120 -9.49 -2.11 11.44
C LEU A 120 -9.38 -2.81 12.81
N THR A 121 -8.71 -3.95 12.90
CA THR A 121 -8.50 -4.63 14.18
C THR A 121 -7.56 -3.83 15.08
N CYS A 122 -6.49 -3.23 14.56
CA CYS A 122 -5.65 -2.32 15.35
C CYS A 122 -6.43 -1.11 15.85
N ARG A 123 -7.22 -0.48 14.98
CA ARG A 123 -7.94 0.77 15.25
C ARG A 123 -9.15 0.61 16.19
N TYR A 124 -9.97 -0.41 15.97
CA TYR A 124 -11.30 -0.53 16.57
C TYR A 124 -11.41 -1.68 17.57
N MET A 125 -10.54 -2.69 17.50
CA MET A 125 -10.62 -3.85 18.39
C MET A 125 -9.64 -3.76 19.55
N VAL A 126 -8.36 -3.47 19.28
CA VAL A 126 -7.33 -3.43 20.34
C VAL A 126 -6.91 -2.03 20.73
N ALA A 127 -6.95 -1.04 19.83
CA ALA A 127 -6.50 0.34 20.06
C ALA A 127 -5.04 0.46 20.56
N HIS A 128 -4.23 -0.54 20.26
CA HIS A 128 -2.81 -0.64 20.60
C HIS A 128 -2.00 -1.14 19.40
N GLY A 129 -0.72 -0.79 19.35
CA GLY A 129 0.24 -1.33 18.39
C GLY A 129 0.31 -0.62 17.04
N ALA A 130 -0.37 0.52 16.87
CA ALA A 130 -0.30 1.30 15.63
C ALA A 130 1.14 1.72 15.28
N CYS A 131 2.02 1.92 16.27
CA CYS A 131 3.42 2.30 16.01
C CYS A 131 4.12 1.31 15.06
N ALA A 132 3.97 0.00 15.28
CA ALA A 132 4.61 -1.02 14.44
C ALA A 132 3.97 -1.07 13.04
N LEU A 133 2.64 -1.02 12.98
CA LEU A 133 1.88 -1.09 11.73
C LEU A 133 2.09 0.15 10.85
N LEU A 134 2.19 1.34 11.44
CA LEU A 134 2.47 2.57 10.71
C LEU A 134 3.92 2.63 10.22
N ALA A 135 4.88 2.06 10.95
CA ALA A 135 6.24 1.92 10.45
C ALA A 135 6.28 1.01 9.21
N LEU A 136 5.52 -0.09 9.23
CA LEU A 136 5.35 -0.96 8.05
C LEU A 136 4.61 -0.25 6.92
N LEU A 137 3.59 0.56 7.22
CA LEU A 137 2.89 1.39 6.22
C LEU A 137 3.85 2.37 5.53
N VAL A 138 4.71 3.06 6.29
CA VAL A 138 5.73 3.95 5.71
C VAL A 138 6.62 3.20 4.74
N VAL A 139 7.12 2.02 5.13
CA VAL A 139 7.96 1.19 4.25
C VAL A 139 7.18 0.70 3.03
N ALA A 140 5.92 0.34 3.20
CA ALA A 140 5.07 -0.15 2.12
C ALA A 140 4.78 0.95 1.08
N GLU A 141 4.50 2.16 1.55
CA GLU A 141 4.05 3.29 0.73
C GLU A 141 5.19 4.17 0.21
N ALA A 142 6.43 4.00 0.71
CA ALA A 142 7.60 4.76 0.27
C ALA A 142 7.83 4.68 -1.24
N THR A 143 7.38 3.61 -1.88
CA THR A 143 7.51 3.38 -3.33
C THR A 143 6.26 3.73 -4.13
N SER A 144 5.17 4.16 -3.49
CA SER A 144 3.85 4.29 -4.12
C SER A 144 3.80 5.35 -5.22
N ALA A 145 4.54 6.45 -5.06
CA ALA A 145 4.67 7.45 -6.14
C ALA A 145 5.31 6.85 -7.41
N CYS A 146 6.39 6.08 -7.23
CA CYS A 146 7.07 5.41 -8.34
C CYS A 146 6.19 4.31 -8.94
N GLN A 147 5.56 3.47 -8.10
CA GLN A 147 4.69 2.38 -8.53
C GLN A 147 3.50 2.90 -9.33
N ASN A 148 2.77 3.89 -8.83
CA ASN A 148 1.61 4.42 -9.53
C ASN A 148 2.00 5.17 -10.81
N THR A 149 3.13 5.88 -10.82
CA THR A 149 3.65 6.51 -12.04
C THR A 149 4.00 5.44 -13.09
N TRP A 150 4.63 4.36 -12.65
CA TRP A 150 4.96 3.20 -13.50
C TRP A 150 3.68 2.57 -14.09
N THR A 151 2.68 2.27 -13.25
CA THR A 151 1.39 1.71 -13.68
C THR A 151 0.62 2.64 -14.62
N LEU A 152 0.52 3.94 -14.31
CA LEU A 152 -0.15 4.93 -15.16
C LEU A 152 0.53 5.06 -16.52
N ALA A 153 1.85 5.06 -16.55
CA ALA A 153 2.62 5.19 -17.78
C ALA A 153 2.45 3.94 -18.67
N ASP A 154 2.37 2.75 -18.09
CA ASP A 154 2.07 1.51 -18.81
C ASP A 154 0.63 1.51 -19.34
N ALA A 155 -0.35 1.84 -18.48
CA ALA A 155 -1.76 1.91 -18.83
C ALA A 155 -2.07 2.95 -19.92
N ARG A 156 -1.32 4.04 -19.99
CA ARG A 156 -1.49 5.04 -21.05
C ARG A 156 -1.14 4.49 -22.44
N GLY A 157 -0.28 3.48 -22.50
CA GLY A 157 0.11 2.79 -23.72
C GLY A 157 1.25 3.45 -24.50
N LYS A 158 1.69 2.75 -25.54
CA LYS A 158 2.90 3.08 -26.33
C LYS A 158 2.72 4.27 -27.27
N ASP A 159 1.49 4.69 -27.52
CA ASP A 159 1.15 5.79 -28.43
C ASP A 159 1.42 7.18 -27.81
N ALA A 160 1.75 7.24 -26.52
CA ALA A 160 2.11 8.47 -25.84
C ALA A 160 3.63 8.51 -25.55
N PRO A 161 4.43 9.29 -26.31
CA PRO A 161 5.88 9.33 -26.14
C PRO A 161 6.32 9.71 -24.72
N LEU A 162 5.57 10.62 -24.06
CA LEU A 162 5.82 11.01 -22.69
C LEU A 162 5.63 9.84 -21.72
N ALA A 163 4.57 9.03 -21.89
CA ALA A 163 4.31 7.88 -21.04
C ALA A 163 5.41 6.82 -21.21
N VAL A 164 5.83 6.53 -22.44
CA VAL A 164 6.95 5.61 -22.71
C VAL A 164 8.25 6.08 -22.05
N SER A 165 8.54 7.38 -22.14
CA SER A 165 9.71 7.99 -21.51
C SER A 165 9.66 7.88 -19.99
N LEU A 166 8.52 8.26 -19.38
CA LEU A 166 8.30 8.18 -17.93
C LEU A 166 8.39 6.75 -17.42
N HIS A 167 7.74 5.80 -18.10
CA HIS A 167 7.79 4.38 -17.76
C HIS A 167 9.25 3.90 -17.72
N ARG A 168 10.02 4.19 -18.78
CA ARG A 168 11.45 3.80 -18.85
C ARG A 168 12.28 4.44 -17.74
N PHE A 169 12.05 5.73 -17.47
CA PHE A 169 12.77 6.49 -16.46
C PHE A 169 12.51 5.94 -15.05
N VAL A 170 11.26 5.65 -14.72
CA VAL A 170 10.86 5.22 -13.37
C VAL A 170 11.08 3.72 -13.12
N THR A 171 11.14 2.88 -14.16
CA THR A 171 11.22 1.40 -14.01
C THR A 171 12.35 0.96 -13.08
N VAL A 172 13.60 1.36 -13.35
CA VAL A 172 14.75 0.90 -12.54
C VAL A 172 14.74 1.51 -11.13
N PRO A 173 14.52 2.83 -10.95
CA PRO A 173 14.35 3.41 -9.62
C PRO A 173 13.24 2.75 -8.80
N PHE A 174 12.09 2.48 -9.42
CA PHE A 174 10.97 1.77 -8.80
C PHE A 174 11.41 0.37 -8.37
N TYR A 175 11.98 -0.44 -9.27
CA TYR A 175 12.32 -1.81 -8.93
C TYR A 175 13.37 -1.90 -7.82
N ALA A 176 14.39 -1.04 -7.86
CA ALA A 176 15.43 -1.00 -6.85
C ALA A 176 14.88 -0.56 -5.48
N SER A 177 14.15 0.56 -5.42
CA SER A 177 13.57 1.05 -4.17
C SER A 177 12.53 0.09 -3.59
N TYR A 178 11.70 -0.53 -4.43
CA TYR A 178 10.72 -1.52 -4.02
C TYR A 178 11.40 -2.77 -3.45
N SER A 179 12.48 -3.23 -4.09
CA SER A 179 13.28 -4.35 -3.60
C SER A 179 13.89 -4.05 -2.23
N VAL A 180 14.44 -2.85 -2.00
CA VAL A 180 14.96 -2.46 -0.68
C VAL A 180 13.85 -2.44 0.38
N CYS A 181 12.72 -1.81 0.07
CA CYS A 181 11.61 -1.70 1.01
C CYS A 181 11.02 -3.07 1.37
N ARG A 182 10.81 -3.95 0.38
CA ARG A 182 10.13 -5.24 0.58
C ARG A 182 11.05 -6.38 0.97
N CYS A 183 12.29 -6.42 0.47
CA CYS A 183 13.22 -7.53 0.74
C CYS A 183 14.14 -7.25 1.94
N VAL A 184 14.29 -6.00 2.38
CA VAL A 184 15.21 -5.63 3.47
C VAL A 184 14.45 -4.96 4.61
N LEU A 185 13.87 -3.78 4.38
CA LEU A 185 13.30 -2.97 5.47
C LEU A 185 12.08 -3.64 6.11
N ALA A 186 11.13 -4.14 5.31
CA ALA A 186 9.94 -4.80 5.84
C ALA A 186 10.28 -6.09 6.61
N PRO A 187 11.12 -7.04 6.12
CA PRO A 187 11.51 -8.21 6.89
C PRO A 187 12.20 -7.88 8.21
N LEU A 188 13.08 -6.87 8.24
CA LEU A 188 13.72 -6.43 9.48
C LEU A 188 12.71 -5.91 10.51
N LEU A 189 11.71 -5.12 10.06
CA LEU A 189 10.64 -4.63 10.94
C LEU A 189 9.74 -5.77 11.43
N ILE A 190 9.38 -6.71 10.54
CA ILE A 190 8.56 -7.87 10.87
C ILE A 190 9.26 -8.70 11.95
N VAL A 191 10.54 -9.05 11.77
CA VAL A 191 11.29 -9.84 12.75
C VAL A 191 11.33 -9.13 14.11
N LYS A 192 11.60 -7.82 14.15
CA LYS A 192 11.60 -7.03 15.39
C LYS A 192 10.23 -7.03 16.07
N MET A 193 9.16 -6.80 15.31
CA MET A 193 7.79 -6.76 15.79
C MET A 193 7.34 -8.13 16.32
N THR A 194 7.57 -9.19 15.55
CA THR A 194 7.21 -10.57 15.93
C THR A 194 8.00 -11.02 17.15
N TRP A 195 9.30 -10.72 17.23
CA TRP A 195 10.10 -11.06 18.41
C TRP A 195 9.55 -10.41 19.68
N PHE A 196 9.17 -9.12 19.61
CA PHE A 196 8.56 -8.41 20.73
C PHE A 196 7.24 -9.04 21.19
N TYR A 197 6.39 -9.49 20.26
CA TYR A 197 5.14 -10.16 20.62
C TYR A 197 5.36 -11.55 21.21
N VAL A 198 6.27 -12.34 20.63
CA VAL A 198 6.59 -13.69 21.10
C VAL A 198 7.23 -13.66 22.50
N SER A 199 7.99 -12.61 22.82
CA SER A 199 8.57 -12.42 24.17
C SER A 199 7.57 -11.93 25.21
N GLY A 200 6.27 -11.85 24.89
CA GLY A 200 5.22 -11.39 25.79
C GLY A 200 5.09 -9.87 25.92
N GLY A 201 5.77 -9.07 25.08
CA GLY A 201 5.77 -7.60 25.18
C GLY A 201 4.40 -6.92 24.97
N ALA A 202 3.40 -7.67 24.54
CA ALA A 202 2.03 -7.20 24.34
C ALA A 202 0.96 -8.05 25.05
N ASP A 203 1.34 -9.03 25.89
CA ASP A 203 0.40 -10.01 26.45
C ASP A 203 -0.73 -9.36 27.29
N ASP A 204 -0.48 -8.20 27.88
CA ASP A 204 -1.46 -7.48 28.71
C ASP A 204 -2.47 -6.63 27.90
N VAL A 205 -2.20 -6.36 26.62
CA VAL A 205 -2.94 -5.34 25.85
C VAL A 205 -3.36 -5.77 24.44
N ILE A 206 -2.63 -6.70 23.80
CA ILE A 206 -2.97 -7.24 22.48
C ILE A 206 -3.17 -8.75 22.60
N PRO A 207 -4.40 -9.26 22.42
CA PRO A 207 -4.67 -10.69 22.49
C PRO A 207 -3.80 -11.48 21.51
N ARG A 208 -3.31 -12.65 21.94
CA ARG A 208 -2.35 -13.43 21.14
C ARG A 208 -2.82 -13.77 19.73
N TRP A 209 -4.09 -14.12 19.58
CA TRP A 209 -4.67 -14.43 18.27
C TRP A 209 -4.63 -13.22 17.31
N VAL A 210 -4.74 -11.99 17.84
CA VAL A 210 -4.72 -10.75 17.04
C VAL A 210 -3.33 -10.55 16.44
N TRP A 211 -2.28 -10.47 17.26
CA TRP A 211 -0.94 -10.23 16.73
C TRP A 211 -0.42 -11.40 15.88
N VAL A 212 -0.81 -12.64 16.20
CA VAL A 212 -0.52 -13.81 15.35
C VAL A 212 -1.17 -13.63 13.98
N SER A 213 -2.45 -13.27 13.93
CA SER A 213 -3.16 -13.04 12.67
C SER A 213 -2.53 -11.91 11.84
N TRP A 214 -2.13 -10.81 12.48
CA TRP A 214 -1.43 -9.70 11.82
C TRP A 214 -0.10 -10.17 11.24
N THR A 215 0.70 -10.90 12.02
CA THR A 215 2.01 -11.39 11.59
C THR A 215 1.87 -12.30 10.37
N VAL A 216 0.94 -13.25 10.38
CA VAL A 216 0.69 -14.16 9.26
C VAL A 216 0.29 -13.39 8.00
N VAL A 217 -0.65 -12.45 8.13
CA VAL A 217 -1.11 -11.61 7.01
C VAL A 217 0.04 -10.79 6.43
N ILE A 218 0.82 -10.12 7.29
CA ILE A 218 1.91 -9.24 6.88
C ILE A 218 3.03 -10.04 6.20
N VAL A 219 3.43 -11.18 6.78
CA VAL A 219 4.44 -12.06 6.19
C VAL A 219 4.00 -12.56 4.82
N THR A 220 2.74 -12.97 4.69
CA THR A 220 2.18 -13.45 3.42
C THR A 220 2.19 -12.34 2.37
N ALA A 221 1.70 -11.14 2.72
CA ALA A 221 1.68 -9.98 1.83
C ALA A 221 3.09 -9.60 1.36
N VAL A 222 4.06 -9.52 2.26
CA VAL A 222 5.46 -9.20 1.91
C VAL A 222 6.07 -10.30 1.04
N THR A 223 5.83 -11.57 1.33
CA THR A 223 6.33 -12.68 0.51
C THR A 223 5.81 -12.60 -0.93
N VAL A 224 4.50 -12.36 -1.09
CA VAL A 224 3.88 -12.17 -2.41
C VAL A 224 4.49 -10.95 -3.13
N SER A 225 4.69 -9.84 -2.43
CA SER A 225 5.35 -8.65 -2.99
C SER A 225 6.78 -8.94 -3.46
N ILE A 226 7.55 -9.76 -2.72
CA ILE A 226 8.91 -10.17 -3.10
C ILE A 226 8.87 -11.02 -4.38
N LEU A 227 7.96 -11.99 -4.48
CA LEU A 227 7.80 -12.81 -5.67
C LEU A 227 7.40 -11.97 -6.89
N TRP A 228 6.52 -10.99 -6.68
CA TRP A 228 6.08 -10.09 -7.75
C TRP A 228 7.23 -9.23 -8.29
N ILE A 229 8.00 -8.57 -7.41
CA ILE A 229 9.14 -7.76 -7.87
C ILE A 229 10.27 -8.61 -8.46
N TRP A 230 10.47 -9.82 -7.95
CA TRP A 230 11.39 -10.79 -8.54
C TRP A 230 11.00 -11.11 -10.00
N ASN A 231 9.73 -11.40 -10.24
CA ASN A 231 9.22 -11.65 -11.59
C ASN A 231 9.44 -10.45 -12.52
N LEU A 232 9.22 -9.21 -12.03
CA LEU A 232 9.48 -7.99 -12.80
C LEU A 232 10.97 -7.84 -13.17
N TRP A 233 11.88 -8.13 -12.24
CA TRP A 233 13.32 -8.14 -12.54
C TRP A 233 13.67 -9.19 -13.60
N VAL A 234 13.13 -10.41 -13.48
CA VAL A 234 13.35 -11.49 -14.45
C VAL A 234 12.91 -11.06 -15.86
N LEU A 235 11.69 -10.53 -15.99
CA LEU A 235 11.16 -10.04 -17.26
C LEU A 235 12.01 -8.91 -17.84
N PHE A 236 12.45 -7.97 -17.01
CA PHE A 236 13.31 -6.86 -17.42
C PHE A 236 14.65 -7.33 -17.99
N PHE A 237 15.32 -8.28 -17.31
CA PHE A 237 16.60 -8.81 -17.80
C PHE A 237 16.43 -9.70 -19.04
N GLN A 238 15.36 -10.49 -19.12
CA GLN A 238 15.03 -11.28 -20.31
C GLN A 238 14.81 -10.41 -21.56
N GLU A 239 14.07 -9.30 -21.42
CA GLU A 239 13.84 -8.37 -22.53
C GLU A 239 15.16 -7.73 -23.01
N ARG A 240 16.04 -7.34 -22.08
CA ARG A 240 17.35 -6.79 -22.43
C ARG A 240 18.25 -7.81 -23.11
N TYR A 241 18.34 -9.02 -22.56
CA TYR A 241 19.15 -10.09 -23.14
C TYR A 241 18.69 -10.42 -24.58
N SER A 242 17.37 -10.51 -24.80
CA SER A 242 16.78 -10.74 -26.12
C SER A 242 17.07 -9.62 -27.12
N LYS A 243 17.16 -8.37 -26.67
CA LYS A 243 17.56 -7.23 -27.52
C LYS A 243 19.04 -7.26 -27.86
N PHE A 244 19.90 -7.67 -26.92
CA PHE A 244 21.33 -7.84 -27.17
C PHE A 244 21.58 -8.94 -28.20
N THR A 245 20.97 -10.12 -28.06
CA THR A 245 21.17 -11.24 -29.00
C THR A 245 20.68 -10.90 -30.42
N LYS A 246 19.57 -10.16 -30.55
CA LYS A 246 19.09 -9.64 -31.85
C LYS A 246 20.00 -8.59 -32.50
N LYS A 247 20.84 -7.90 -31.72
CA LYS A 247 21.77 -6.87 -32.24
C LYS A 247 23.13 -7.46 -32.64
N VAL A 248 23.48 -8.64 -32.12
CA VAL A 248 24.75 -9.34 -32.37
C VAL A 248 24.64 -10.29 -33.58
N ARG A 249 23.44 -10.69 -33.99
CA ARG A 249 23.15 -11.48 -35.19
C ARG A 249 22.81 -10.57 -36.37
#